data_AF-A0A958FM88-F1
#
_entry.id   AF-A0A958FM88-F1
#
_cell.length_a   1.000
_cell.length_b   1.000
_cell.length_c   1.000
_cell.angle_alpha   90.00
_cell.angle_beta   90.00
_cell.angle_gamma   90.00
#
_symmetry.space_group_name_H-M   'P 1'
#
loop_
_entity.id
_entity.type
_entity.pdbx_description
1 polymer ?
#
loop_
_entity_poly.entity_id
_entity_poly.type
_entity_poly.pdbx_seq_one_letter_code
_entity_poly.pdbx_strand_id
1 'polypeptide(L)' 'MPEPQVTLEIAKQHGLTAEEYEKIKKIMGRNPNITEIGIFSVMWSEHCS' A
#
# COMPACT_ATOMS: atom_id res chain seq x y z
N MET A 1 -13.20 11.36 12.00
CA MET A 1 -12.76 11.81 10.66
C MET A 1 -12.58 10.54 9.85
N PRO A 2 -13.29 10.30 8.74
CA PRO A 2 -13.05 9.11 7.93
C PRO A 2 -11.66 9.26 7.28
N GLU A 3 -10.74 8.38 7.64
CA GLU A 3 -9.42 8.34 7.02
C GLU A 3 -9.58 8.06 5.52
N PRO A 4 -8.82 8.75 4.65
CA PRO A 4 -8.91 8.53 3.20
C PRO A 4 -8.49 7.09 2.90
N GLN A 5 -9.40 6.33 2.28
CA GLN A 5 -9.12 4.96 1.84
C GLN A 5 -8.06 5.00 0.75
N VAL A 6 -6.99 4.21 0.91
CA VAL A 6 -5.95 4.14 -0.12
C VAL A 6 -6.46 3.35 -1.32
N THR A 7 -6.40 3.97 -2.49
CA THR A 7 -6.65 3.32 -3.78
C THR A 7 -5.35 2.82 -4.40
N LEU A 8 -5.48 1.96 -5.41
CA LEU A 8 -4.34 1.44 -6.18
C LEU A 8 -3.46 2.56 -6.75
N GLU A 9 -4.04 3.69 -7.13
CA GLU A 9 -3.30 4.85 -7.65
C GLU A 9 -2.34 5.42 -6.61
N ILE A 10 -2.81 5.61 -5.37
CA ILE A 10 -1.97 6.08 -4.26
C ILE A 10 -0.86 5.05 -3.97
N ALA A 11 -1.18 3.76 -3.93
CA ALA A 11 -0.17 2.71 -3.75
C ALA A 11 0.93 2.80 -4.83
N LYS A 12 0.56 3.01 -6.10
CA LYS A 12 1.51 3.24 -7.20
C LYS A 12 2.34 4.50 -7.03
N GLN A 13 1.76 5.60 -6.53
CA GLN A 13 2.53 6.81 -6.22
C GLN A 13 3.56 6.58 -5.10
N HIS A 14 3.29 5.65 -4.20
CA HIS A 14 4.22 5.20 -3.15
C HIS A 14 5.21 4.11 -3.63
N GLY A 15 5.26 3.81 -4.94
CA GLY A 15 6.19 2.82 -5.49
C GLY A 15 5.75 1.36 -5.31
N LEU A 16 4.50 1.12 -4.87
CA LEU A 16 3.93 -0.22 -4.79
C LEU A 16 3.24 -0.60 -6.11
N THR A 17 3.40 -1.84 -6.51
CA THR A 17 2.69 -2.42 -7.65
C THR A 17 1.25 -2.81 -7.29
N ALA A 18 0.44 -3.09 -8.31
CA ALA A 18 -0.92 -3.56 -8.11
C ALA A 18 -0.98 -4.90 -7.38
N GLU A 19 -0.02 -5.78 -7.64
CA GLU A 19 0.11 -7.08 -6.98
C GLU A 19 0.46 -6.92 -5.51
N GLU A 20 1.34 -5.98 -5.17
CA GLU A 20 1.69 -5.66 -3.80
C GLU A 20 0.49 -5.10 -3.04
N TYR A 21 -0.23 -4.14 -3.62
CA TYR A 21 -1.45 -3.60 -3.03
C TYR A 21 -2.52 -4.69 -2.78
N GLU A 22 -2.73 -5.60 -3.74
CA GLU A 22 -3.62 -6.76 -3.60
C GLU A 22 -3.13 -7.73 -2.50
N LYS A 23 -1.81 -7.98 -2.42
CA LYS A 23 -1.22 -8.76 -1.33
C LYS A 23 -1.47 -8.11 0.03
N ILE A 24 -1.25 -6.81 0.16
CA ILE A 24 -1.48 -6.07 1.40
C ILE A 24 -2.94 -6.19 1.83
N LYS A 25 -3.88 -6.03 0.89
CA LYS A 25 -5.31 -6.25 1.13
C LYS A 25 -5.62 -7.67 1.57
N LYS A 26 -5.02 -8.69 0.94
CA LYS A 26 -5.18 -10.10 1.33
C LYS A 26 -4.61 -10.40 2.71
N ILE A 27 -3.44 -9.84 3.03
CA ILE A 27 -2.77 -10.02 4.33
C ILE A 27 -3.56 -9.35 5.45
N MET A 28 -4.06 -8.13 5.22
CA MET A 28 -4.83 -7.39 6.21
C MET A 28 -6.29 -7.83 6.31
N GLY A 29 -6.87 -8.41 5.25
CA GLY A 29 -8.29 -8.73 5.19
C GLY A 29 -9.21 -7.50 5.20
N ARG A 30 -8.65 -6.29 5.05
CA ARG A 30 -9.35 -5.00 5.01
C ARG A 30 -8.65 -4.03 4.07
N ASN A 31 -9.30 -2.91 3.77
CA ASN A 31 -8.66 -1.82 3.04
C ASN A 31 -7.59 -1.16 3.92
N PRO A 32 -6.34 -1.04 3.43
CA PRO A 32 -5.28 -0.35 4.17
C PRO A 32 -5.45 1.17 4.09
N ASN A 33 -4.98 1.86 5.13
CA ASN A 33 -4.90 3.33 5.19
C ASN A 33 -3.55 3.83 4.66
N ILE A 34 -3.45 5.15 4.46
CA ILE A 34 -2.27 5.76 3.86
C ILE A 34 -1.00 5.58 4.69
N THR A 35 -1.13 5.57 6.01
CA THR A 35 -0.02 5.27 6.93
C THR A 35 0.49 3.85 6.76
N GLU A 36 -0.43 2.88 6.64
CA GLU A 36 -0.08 1.47 6.46
C GLU A 36 0.60 1.25 5.11
N ILE A 37 0.07 1.88 4.06
CA ILE A 37 0.66 1.85 2.72
C ILE A 37 2.04 2.51 2.70
N GLY A 38 2.26 3.59 3.45
CA GLY A 38 3.59 4.18 3.63
C GLY A 38 4.57 3.21 4.31
N ILE A 39 4.10 2.44 5.31
CA ILE A 39 4.92 1.42 5.98
C ILE A 39 5.25 0.25 5.04
N PHE A 40 4.25 -0.25 4.31
CA PHE A 40 4.45 -1.33 3.33
C PHE A 40 5.30 -0.89 2.15
N SER A 41 5.12 0.34 1.69
CA SER A 41 5.95 0.99 0.68
C SER A 41 7.40 0.89 1.12
N VAL A 42 7.80 1.43 2.27
CA VAL A 42 9.19 1.35 2.74
C VAL A 42 9.66 -0.09 2.96
N MET A 43 8.85 -0.95 3.56
CA MET A 43 9.21 -2.36 3.78
C MET A 43 9.47 -3.13 2.50
N TRP A 44 8.75 -2.84 1.42
CA TRP A 44 8.88 -3.54 0.14
C TRP A 44 9.67 -2.73 -0.91
N SER A 45 9.97 -1.45 -0.64
CA SER A 45 10.81 -0.56 -1.46
C SER A 45 12.29 -0.93 -1.42
N GLU A 46 12.71 -1.99 -0.72
CA GLU A 46 14.05 -2.57 -0.90
C GLU A 46 14.31 -3.06 -2.34
N HIS A 47 13.31 -3.03 -3.23
CA HIS A 47 13.49 -3.08 -4.69
C HIS A 47 13.99 -1.76 -5.30
N CYS A 48 14.92 -1.07 -4.67
CA CYS A 48 15.75 -0.09 -5.38
C CYS A 48 16.84 -0.84 -6.15
N SER A 49 16.48 -1.33 -7.35
CA SER A 49 17.43 -1.68 -8.41
C SER A 49 17.08 -0.95 -9.70
#